data_AF-A0ABD1ZED7-F1
#
_entry.id   AF-A0ABD1ZED7-F1
#
_cell.length_a   1.000
_cell.length_b   1.000
_cell.length_c   1.000
_cell.angle_alpha   90.00
_cell.angle_beta   90.00
_cell.angle_gamma   90.00
#
_symmetry.space_group_name_H-M   'P 1'
#
loop_
_entity.id
_entity.type
_entity.pdbx_description
1 polymer ?
#
loop_
_entity_poly.entity_id
_entity_poly.type
_entity_poly.pdbx_seq_one_letter_code
_entity_poly.pdbx_strand_id
1 'polypeptide(L)'
;MDWGWCVSTAVSYDHTLKAIRVKVPGTDEEFYLHPATVRRNDRSAQSIDEWTGEQRLKYGDIAEDIEPESIQPMGNYAVAINCPGGFSQIAPYEQLQSLERLVDVPGEDSEERAESQAGKDEDGEQELVSQDKQAESSNAVSILQHASALQGSRTSKC
;
A
#
# COMPACT_ATOMS: atom_id res chain seq x y z
N MET A 1 -10.13 16.56 -35.95
CA MET A 1 -9.99 16.64 -34.49
C MET A 1 -9.32 15.35 -34.04
N ASP A 2 -8.01 15.39 -33.89
CA ASP A 2 -7.20 14.26 -33.42
C ASP A 2 -7.35 14.13 -31.91
N TRP A 3 -8.22 13.22 -31.45
CA TRP A 3 -8.26 12.82 -30.04
C TRP A 3 -7.33 11.62 -29.84
N GLY A 4 -6.04 11.86 -30.03
CA GLY A 4 -4.98 10.88 -29.81
C GLY A 4 -4.55 10.86 -28.34
N TRP A 5 -5.38 10.30 -27.45
CA TRP A 5 -4.89 9.87 -26.14
C TRP A 5 -4.69 8.35 -26.18
N CYS A 6 -3.44 7.94 -26.24
CA CYS A 6 -3.07 6.53 -26.13
C CYS A 6 -3.35 6.08 -24.69
N VAL A 7 -4.48 5.41 -24.48
CA VAL A 7 -4.72 4.63 -23.26
C VAL A 7 -3.86 3.37 -23.34
N SER A 8 -2.54 3.52 -23.19
CA SER A 8 -1.65 2.38 -23.03
C SER A 8 -1.59 2.00 -21.56
N THR A 9 -2.51 1.14 -21.12
CA THR A 9 -2.30 0.39 -19.87
C THR A 9 -1.30 -0.72 -20.15
N ALA A 10 -0.29 -0.81 -19.28
CA ALA A 10 0.69 -1.89 -19.34
C ALA A 10 1.04 -2.30 -17.92
N VAL A 11 0.43 -3.39 -17.45
CA VAL A 11 0.84 -4.05 -16.21
C VAL A 11 1.44 -5.39 -16.59
N SER A 12 2.67 -5.63 -16.15
CA SER A 12 3.40 -6.86 -16.46
C SER A 12 4.30 -7.26 -15.29
N TYR A 13 4.70 -8.52 -15.28
CA TYR A 13 5.71 -9.02 -14.36
C TYR A 13 7.08 -8.96 -15.01
N ASP A 14 8.03 -8.31 -14.35
CA ASP A 14 9.43 -8.26 -14.74
C ASP A 14 10.20 -9.36 -13.99
N HIS A 15 10.60 -10.41 -14.71
CA HIS A 15 11.31 -11.55 -14.13
C HIS A 15 12.75 -11.22 -13.71
N THR A 16 13.34 -10.13 -14.24
CA THR A 16 14.70 -9.69 -13.90
C THR A 16 14.70 -8.96 -12.57
N LEU A 17 13.75 -8.04 -12.42
CA LEU A 17 13.56 -7.25 -11.19
C LEU A 17 12.75 -7.98 -10.11
N LYS A 18 12.13 -9.12 -10.46
CA LYS A 18 11.18 -9.85 -9.60
C LYS A 18 10.07 -8.95 -9.08
N ALA A 19 9.56 -8.08 -9.97
CA ALA A 19 8.63 -7.01 -9.62
C ALA A 19 7.48 -6.90 -10.62
N ILE A 20 6.33 -6.42 -10.16
CA ILE A 20 5.22 -6.06 -11.03
C ILE A 20 5.43 -4.61 -11.47
N ARG A 21 5.65 -4.40 -12.76
CA ARG A 21 5.67 -3.08 -13.40
C ARG A 21 4.23 -2.64 -13.66
N VAL A 22 3.87 -1.46 -13.20
CA VAL A 22 2.54 -0.88 -13.33
C VAL A 22 2.62 0.44 -14.09
N LYS A 23 1.99 0.49 -15.27
CA LYS A 23 1.67 1.73 -15.98
C LYS A 23 0.16 1.99 -15.94
N VAL A 24 -0.23 3.05 -15.23
CA VAL A 24 -1.64 3.41 -15.05
C VAL A 24 -2.19 4.08 -16.33
N PRO A 25 -3.41 3.74 -16.77
CA PRO A 25 -4.04 4.39 -17.92
C PRO A 25 -4.14 5.91 -17.76
N GLY A 26 -3.73 6.65 -18.78
CA GLY A 26 -3.87 8.11 -18.80
C GLY A 26 -2.79 8.86 -18.04
N THR A 27 -1.80 8.16 -17.50
CA THR A 27 -0.60 8.75 -16.88
C THR A 27 0.66 8.23 -17.56
N ASP A 28 1.71 9.04 -17.57
CA ASP A 28 3.05 8.60 -17.97
C ASP A 28 3.85 8.01 -16.79
N GLU A 29 3.24 7.94 -15.60
CA GLU A 29 3.88 7.38 -14.41
C GLU A 29 3.92 5.85 -14.46
N GLU A 30 5.10 5.31 -14.20
CA GLU A 30 5.35 3.89 -14.05
C GLU A 30 6.01 3.62 -12.70
N PHE A 31 5.61 2.53 -12.05
CA PHE A 31 6.19 2.13 -10.78
C PHE A 31 6.24 0.62 -10.63
N TYR A 32 7.04 0.18 -9.68
CA TYR A 32 7.27 -1.23 -9.40
C TYR A 32 6.72 -1.60 -8.04
N LEU A 33 6.06 -2.76 -7.98
CA LEU A 33 5.54 -3.33 -6.75
C LEU A 33 6.16 -4.70 -6.53
N HIS A 34 6.45 -5.01 -5.27
CA HIS A 34 6.84 -6.36 -4.90
C HIS A 34 5.61 -7.29 -4.95
N PRO A 35 5.67 -8.47 -5.60
CA PRO A 35 4.52 -9.36 -5.73
C PRO A 35 3.93 -9.79 -4.38
N ALA A 36 4.79 -10.04 -3.38
CA ALA A 36 4.34 -10.39 -2.03
C ALA A 36 3.52 -9.26 -1.39
N THR A 37 3.90 -8.00 -1.61
CA THR A 37 3.13 -6.83 -1.13
C THR A 37 1.76 -6.77 -1.77
N VAL A 38 1.65 -7.03 -3.08
CA VAL A 38 0.36 -7.10 -3.79
C VAL A 38 -0.51 -8.25 -3.27
N ARG A 39 0.08 -9.43 -3.01
CA ARG A 39 -0.65 -10.59 -2.47
C ARG A 39 -1.12 -10.37 -1.03
N ARG A 40 -0.32 -9.69 -0.20
CA ARG A 40 -0.66 -9.32 1.20
C ARG A 40 -1.86 -8.39 1.28
N ASN A 41 -2.04 -7.55 0.26
CA ASN A 41 -3.12 -6.58 0.15
C ASN A 41 -4.29 -7.08 -0.71
N ASP A 42 -4.37 -8.39 -0.98
CA ASP A 42 -5.48 -8.97 -1.73
C ASP A 42 -6.81 -8.79 -0.97
N ARG A 43 -7.80 -8.26 -1.69
CA ARG A 43 -9.16 -7.98 -1.22
C ARG A 43 -10.21 -8.96 -1.76
N SER A 44 -9.79 -10.05 -2.40
CA SER A 44 -10.68 -11.11 -2.86
C SER A 44 -11.38 -11.79 -1.68
N ALA A 45 -12.56 -12.36 -1.93
CA ALA A 45 -13.34 -13.10 -0.92
C ALA A 45 -12.60 -14.30 -0.31
N GLN A 46 -11.51 -14.77 -0.94
CA GLN A 46 -10.65 -15.81 -0.37
C GLN A 46 -9.66 -15.26 0.66
N SER A 47 -9.38 -13.95 0.61
CA SER A 47 -8.39 -13.27 1.46
C SER A 47 -9.03 -12.44 2.58
N ILE A 48 -10.28 -11.99 2.42
CA ILE A 48 -11.04 -11.26 3.44
C ILE A 48 -12.25 -12.05 3.93
N ASP A 49 -12.62 -11.88 5.19
CA ASP A 49 -13.92 -12.34 5.70
C ASP A 49 -14.99 -11.28 5.37
N GLU A 50 -15.96 -11.61 4.52
CA GLU A 50 -16.93 -10.64 4.00
C GLU A 50 -17.91 -10.08 5.05
N TRP A 51 -18.02 -10.73 6.22
CA TRP A 51 -18.93 -10.30 7.27
C TRP A 51 -18.25 -9.41 8.32
N THR A 52 -16.95 -9.64 8.56
CA THR A 52 -16.15 -8.92 9.57
C THR A 52 -15.17 -7.92 8.96
N GLY A 53 -14.81 -8.09 7.68
CA GLY A 53 -13.77 -7.34 7.00
C GLY A 53 -12.35 -7.71 7.42
N GLU A 54 -12.17 -8.76 8.24
CA GLU A 54 -10.85 -9.17 8.72
C GLU A 54 -10.03 -9.85 7.60
N GLN A 55 -8.75 -9.48 7.50
CA GLN A 55 -7.80 -10.14 6.60
C GLN A 55 -7.53 -11.56 7.14
N ARG A 56 -7.94 -12.56 6.37
CA ARG A 56 -7.74 -13.98 6.70
C ARG A 56 -6.33 -14.46 6.41
N LEU A 57 -5.65 -13.77 5.50
CA LEU A 57 -4.30 -14.07 5.11
C LEU A 57 -3.29 -13.61 6.16
N LYS A 58 -2.40 -14.51 6.59
CA LYS A 58 -1.31 -14.18 7.51
C LYS A 58 -0.07 -13.78 6.73
N TYR A 59 0.69 -12.83 7.25
CA TYR A 59 1.89 -12.31 6.61
C TYR A 59 2.92 -13.41 6.26
N GLY A 60 3.13 -14.37 7.17
CA GLY A 60 4.09 -15.46 7.00
C GLY A 60 3.63 -16.59 6.08
N ASP A 61 2.37 -16.59 5.62
CA ASP A 61 1.85 -17.61 4.70
C ASP A 61 2.18 -17.26 3.24
N ILE A 62 2.67 -16.05 2.96
CA ILE A 62 3.11 -15.62 1.63
C ILE A 62 4.63 -15.66 1.56
N ALA A 63 5.15 -16.40 0.59
CA ALA A 63 6.57 -16.41 0.28
C ALA A 63 7.03 -15.05 -0.27
N GLU A 64 8.20 -14.57 0.15
CA GLU A 64 8.75 -13.30 -0.35
C GLU A 64 9.10 -13.38 -1.85
N ASP A 65 9.48 -14.56 -2.35
CA ASP A 65 9.82 -14.80 -3.75
C ASP A 65 8.62 -15.25 -4.61
N ILE A 66 7.38 -15.03 -4.14
CA ILE A 66 6.17 -15.38 -4.89
C ILE A 66 6.14 -14.66 -6.25
N GLU A 67 5.86 -15.41 -7.31
CA GLU A 67 5.70 -14.85 -8.65
C GLU A 67 4.23 -14.98 -9.10
N PRO A 68 3.65 -13.97 -9.76
CA PRO A 68 2.33 -14.12 -10.36
C PRO A 68 2.38 -15.10 -11.54
N GLU A 69 1.37 -15.94 -11.67
CA GLU A 69 1.21 -16.86 -12.80
C GLU A 69 0.76 -16.13 -14.05
N SER A 70 -0.10 -15.11 -13.90
CA SER A 70 -0.54 -14.26 -14.99
C SER A 70 -1.01 -12.90 -14.50
N ILE A 71 -0.88 -11.90 -15.38
CA ILE A 71 -1.37 -10.54 -15.16
C ILE A 71 -2.11 -10.11 -16.43
N GLN A 72 -3.36 -9.67 -16.28
CA GLN A 72 -4.20 -9.27 -17.40
C GLN A 72 -4.94 -7.96 -17.10
N PRO A 73 -4.65 -6.87 -17.83
CA PRO A 73 -5.40 -5.63 -17.69
C PRO A 73 -6.89 -5.83 -17.99
N MET A 74 -7.75 -5.40 -17.07
CA MET A 74 -9.22 -5.47 -17.20
C MET A 74 -9.75 -4.08 -17.57
N GLY A 75 -9.38 -3.62 -18.77
CA GLY A 75 -9.68 -2.27 -19.25
C GLY A 75 -8.90 -1.20 -18.47
N ASN A 76 -9.57 -0.07 -18.21
CA ASN A 76 -8.90 1.13 -17.68
C ASN A 76 -9.03 1.29 -16.16
N TYR A 77 -9.64 0.34 -15.46
CA TYR A 77 -9.94 0.48 -14.03
C TYR A 77 -9.21 -0.53 -13.15
N ALA A 78 -8.87 -1.72 -13.65
CA ALA A 78 -8.25 -2.77 -12.86
C ALA A 78 -7.35 -3.70 -13.68
N VAL A 79 -6.68 -4.59 -12.96
CA VAL A 79 -5.91 -5.71 -13.48
C VAL A 79 -6.30 -6.99 -12.76
N ALA A 80 -6.41 -8.10 -13.50
CA ALA A 80 -6.52 -9.43 -12.93
C ALA A 80 -5.12 -9.99 -12.70
N ILE A 81 -4.83 -10.48 -11.49
CA ILE A 81 -3.55 -11.05 -11.10
C ILE A 81 -3.81 -12.45 -10.56
N ASN A 82 -3.26 -13.46 -11.23
CA ASN A 82 -3.28 -14.84 -10.77
C ASN A 82 -1.98 -15.15 -10.03
N CYS A 83 -2.11 -15.74 -8.85
CA CYS A 83 -1.01 -16.12 -7.98
C CYS A 83 -0.98 -17.65 -7.79
N PRO A 84 0.19 -18.24 -7.49
CA PRO A 84 0.33 -19.65 -7.20
C PRO A 84 -0.63 -20.11 -6.10
N GLY A 85 -1.14 -21.33 -6.23
CA GLY A 85 -2.11 -21.90 -5.30
C GLY A 85 -3.57 -21.62 -5.65
N GLY A 86 -3.85 -21.11 -6.86
CA GLY A 86 -5.21 -20.90 -7.36
C GLY A 86 -5.86 -19.61 -6.87
N PHE A 87 -5.08 -18.69 -6.30
CA PHE A 87 -5.58 -17.39 -5.88
C PHE A 87 -5.61 -16.44 -7.07
N SER A 88 -6.70 -15.71 -7.24
CA SER A 88 -6.83 -14.69 -8.28
C SER A 88 -7.52 -13.47 -7.71
N GLN A 89 -6.99 -12.29 -8.01
CA GLN A 89 -7.56 -11.03 -7.55
C GLN A 89 -7.77 -10.06 -8.70
N ILE A 90 -8.84 -9.27 -8.60
CA ILE A 90 -9.03 -8.08 -9.43
C ILE A 90 -8.57 -6.89 -8.60
N ALA A 91 -7.43 -6.31 -8.96
CA ALA A 91 -6.82 -5.18 -8.28
C ALA A 91 -7.11 -3.89 -9.07
N PRO A 92 -7.89 -2.94 -8.53
CA PRO A 92 -8.04 -1.61 -9.12
C PRO A 92 -6.69 -0.87 -9.18
N TYR A 93 -6.50 -0.03 -10.19
CA TYR A 93 -5.27 0.77 -10.29
C TYR A 93 -5.07 1.70 -9.08
N GLU A 94 -6.14 2.22 -8.50
CA GLU A 94 -6.09 3.03 -7.28
C GLU A 94 -5.54 2.23 -6.10
N GLN A 95 -5.91 0.96 -5.98
CA GLN A 95 -5.37 0.07 -4.94
C GLN A 95 -3.87 -0.10 -5.14
N LEU A 96 -3.41 -0.41 -6.36
CA LEU A 96 -1.98 -0.60 -6.65
C LEU A 96 -1.15 0.65 -6.36
N GLN A 97 -1.67 1.84 -6.67
CA GLN A 97 -0.99 3.12 -6.42
C GLN A 97 -0.79 3.41 -4.92
N SER A 98 -1.66 2.86 -4.06
CA SER A 98 -1.56 3.02 -2.60
C SER A 98 -0.58 2.06 -1.93
N LEU A 99 -0.05 1.07 -2.66
CA LEU A 99 0.88 0.10 -2.12
C LEU A 99 2.30 0.66 -2.04
N GLU A 100 3.09 0.09 -1.14
CA GLU A 100 4.50 0.42 -1.01
C GLU A 100 5.26 0.07 -2.31
N ARG A 101 5.99 1.04 -2.83
CA ARG A 101 6.74 0.94 -4.09
C ARG A 101 8.12 0.35 -3.84
N LEU A 102 8.61 -0.42 -4.81
CA LEU A 102 9.99 -0.89 -4.83
C LEU A 102 10.91 0.28 -5.25
N VAL A 103 11.76 0.77 -4.34
CA VAL A 103 12.50 2.03 -4.48
C VAL A 103 13.87 1.87 -5.17
N ASP A 104 14.38 0.64 -5.30
CA ASP A 104 15.76 0.35 -5.74
C ASP A 104 15.85 -0.20 -7.17
N VAL A 105 14.97 0.23 -8.07
CA VAL A 105 15.20 -0.05 -9.49
C VAL A 105 16.26 0.93 -9.98
N PRO A 106 17.41 0.49 -10.52
CA PRO A 106 18.38 1.40 -11.11
C PRO A 106 17.74 2.10 -12.30
N GLY A 107 17.17 3.28 -12.05
CA GLY A 107 16.48 4.08 -13.04
C GLY A 107 17.46 4.71 -14.02
N GLU A 108 17.09 4.69 -15.30
CA GLU A 108 17.78 5.35 -16.42
C GLU A 108 17.68 6.90 -16.35
N ASP A 109 17.22 7.46 -15.23
CA ASP A 109 16.88 8.88 -15.07
C ASP A 109 17.94 9.69 -14.29
N SER A 110 19.19 9.20 -14.19
CA SER A 110 20.21 9.80 -13.32
C SER A 110 21.18 10.78 -14.01
N GLU A 111 21.10 10.98 -15.33
CA GLU A 111 22.11 11.75 -16.10
C GLU A 111 21.66 13.16 -16.54
N GLU A 112 20.89 13.91 -15.74
CA GLU A 112 20.81 15.37 -16.00
C GLU A 112 20.43 16.22 -14.78
N ARG A 113 21.24 16.20 -13.70
CA ARG A 113 21.44 17.40 -12.85
C ARG A 113 22.56 17.23 -11.82
N ALA A 114 23.80 17.30 -12.25
CA ALA A 114 24.91 17.47 -11.32
C ALA A 114 25.97 18.42 -11.88
N GLU A 115 25.59 19.69 -12.10
CA GLU A 115 26.57 20.78 -12.13
C GLU A 115 26.07 22.03 -11.38
N SER A 116 26.96 22.51 -10.50
CA SER A 116 26.96 23.78 -9.75
C SER A 116 25.89 23.89 -8.64
N GLN A 117 26.23 24.11 -7.38
CA GLN A 117 27.18 25.09 -6.87
C GLN A 117 27.85 24.64 -5.57
N ALA A 118 29.17 24.77 -5.54
CA ALA A 118 30.00 24.69 -4.36
C ALA A 118 30.02 26.03 -3.60
N GLY A 119 30.09 25.95 -2.26
CA GLY A 119 30.88 26.83 -1.41
C GLY A 119 30.25 28.15 -0.94
N LYS A 120 29.90 28.19 0.35
CA LYS A 120 30.41 29.22 1.28
C LYS A 120 30.21 28.79 2.73
N ASP A 121 31.33 28.69 3.42
CA ASP A 121 31.50 28.34 4.82
C ASP A 121 31.17 29.50 5.78
N GLU A 122 31.15 29.18 7.09
CA GLU A 122 31.37 30.04 8.28
C GLU A 122 30.18 30.91 8.74
N ASP A 123 29.75 31.04 10.01
CA ASP A 123 30.13 30.56 11.35
C ASP A 123 28.93 30.84 12.29
N GLY A 124 28.76 30.11 13.40
CA GLY A 124 27.77 30.49 14.42
C GLY A 124 27.49 29.44 15.49
N GLU A 125 28.16 29.59 16.63
CA GLU A 125 28.16 28.72 17.79
C GLU A 125 26.83 28.69 18.59
N GLN A 126 26.52 27.47 19.10
CA GLN A 126 25.92 27.11 20.40
C GLN A 126 24.50 27.59 20.78
N GLU A 127 23.61 26.63 21.10
CA GLU A 127 23.10 26.48 22.48
C GLU A 127 22.61 25.06 22.77
N LEU A 128 23.10 24.51 23.89
CA LEU A 128 22.68 23.26 24.53
C LEU A 128 21.36 23.47 25.28
N VAL A 129 20.35 22.64 25.01
CA VAL A 129 19.31 22.34 26.01
C VAL A 129 19.05 20.83 26.04
N SER A 130 19.39 20.24 27.18
CA SER A 130 18.99 18.91 27.62
C SER A 130 17.56 18.91 28.15
N GLN A 131 16.82 17.81 27.95
CA GLN A 131 15.86 17.18 28.89
C GLN A 131 15.20 16.01 28.15
N ASP A 132 15.59 14.76 28.46
CA ASP A 132 14.96 13.86 29.43
C ASP A 132 13.62 13.26 28.98
N LYS A 133 13.69 11.94 28.71
CA LYS A 133 12.75 10.86 29.08
C LYS A 133 11.24 11.14 29.02
N GLN A 134 10.49 10.32 28.28
CA GLN A 134 9.87 9.10 28.80
C GLN A 134 9.06 8.39 27.71
N ALA A 135 9.28 7.09 27.57
CA ALA A 135 8.32 6.16 27.01
C ALA A 135 7.17 6.01 28.01
N GLU A 136 5.91 6.07 27.57
CA GLU A 136 4.90 5.11 28.02
C GLU A 136 3.67 5.10 27.11
N SER A 137 3.37 3.88 26.68
CA SER A 137 2.15 3.40 26.08
C SER A 137 0.94 3.59 27.00
N SER A 138 -0.14 4.18 26.50
CA SER A 138 -1.51 3.89 26.98
C SER A 138 -2.58 4.53 26.10
N ASN A 139 -2.92 3.89 24.98
CA ASN A 139 -4.23 4.08 24.34
C ASN A 139 -5.13 2.86 24.61
N ALA A 140 -5.14 2.41 25.86
CA ALA A 140 -5.96 1.31 26.34
C ALA A 140 -6.96 1.78 27.40
N VAL A 141 -7.66 2.90 27.18
CA VAL A 141 -8.82 3.30 28.01
C VAL A 141 -9.85 4.05 27.15
N SER A 142 -10.54 3.33 26.27
CA SER A 142 -11.82 3.81 25.70
C SER A 142 -12.93 2.75 25.72
N ILE A 143 -12.64 1.57 26.29
CA ILE A 143 -13.61 0.49 26.45
C ILE A 143 -14.14 0.53 27.90
N LEU A 144 -14.99 1.49 28.29
CA LEU A 144 -15.86 1.39 29.50
C LEU A 144 -16.76 2.63 29.75
N GLN A 145 -17.59 3.03 28.78
CA GLN A 145 -18.64 4.04 29.03
C GLN A 145 -20.06 3.71 28.52
N HIS A 146 -20.34 2.47 28.08
CA HIS A 146 -21.67 2.13 27.52
C HIS A 146 -22.61 1.28 28.39
N ALA A 147 -22.28 0.97 29.64
CA ALA A 147 -23.09 0.06 30.46
C ALA A 147 -23.47 0.63 31.84
N SER A 148 -24.31 1.69 31.90
CA SER A 148 -24.96 2.03 33.19
C SER A 148 -26.21 2.92 33.15
N ALA A 149 -26.98 2.97 32.06
CA ALA A 149 -28.26 3.67 32.06
C ALA A 149 -29.33 2.83 31.35
N LEU A 150 -30.10 2.07 32.14
CA LEU A 150 -31.50 1.63 31.94
C LEU A 150 -31.81 0.42 32.86
N GLN A 151 -31.46 0.52 34.14
CA GLN A 151 -32.14 -0.23 35.20
C GLN A 151 -32.69 0.80 36.19
N GLY A 152 -33.98 1.12 36.09
CA GLY A 152 -34.58 2.08 37.02
C GLY A 152 -35.98 2.57 36.69
N SER A 153 -36.96 1.68 36.51
CA SER A 153 -38.35 1.98 36.90
C SER A 153 -39.17 0.70 37.03
N ARG A 154 -39.07 0.09 38.22
CA ARG A 154 -40.15 -0.73 38.79
C ARG A 154 -41.29 0.21 39.25
N THR A 155 -42.44 -0.40 39.52
CA THR A 155 -43.71 0.14 40.08
C THR A 155 -44.72 0.50 38.97
N SER A 156 -46.00 0.10 38.98
CA SER A 156 -46.85 -0.47 40.02
C SER A 156 -48.04 -1.26 39.41
N LYS A 157 -48.55 -2.19 40.23
CA LYS A 157 -49.90 -2.81 40.17
C LYS A 157 -51.02 -1.80 39.90
N CYS A 158 -51.99 -2.16 39.06
CA CYS A 158 -53.30 -2.72 39.41
C CYS A 158 -54.00 -3.23 38.15
#